data_AF-A0A524KTX6-F1
#
_entry.id   AF-A0A524KTX6-F1
#
_cell.length_a   1.000
_cell.length_b   1.000
_cell.length_c   1.000
_cell.angle_alpha   90.00
_cell.angle_beta   90.00
_cell.angle_gamma   90.00
#
_symmetry.space_group_name_H-M   'P 1'
#
loop_
_entity.id
_entity.type
_entity.pdbx_description
1 polymer ?
#
loop_
_entity_poly.entity_id
_entity_poly.type
_entity_poly.pdbx_seq_one_letter_code
_entity_poly.pdbx_strand_id
1 'polypeptide(L)' 'MRTEDRILRKDLLSKVVTPGDAARFIRDGMTLACSGFTSCGYPKVVPLALAERARKGDPVRIGLITGASVGEELDEELA' A
#
# COMPACT_ATOMS: atom_id res chain seq x y z
N MET A 1 -5.58 4.86 20.32
CA MET A 1 -4.41 5.67 19.94
C MET A 1 -4.80 6.47 18.72
N ARG A 2 -4.56 7.79 18.73
CA ARG A 2 -4.91 8.67 17.61
C ARG A 2 -3.72 8.80 16.66
N THR A 3 -3.96 9.25 15.44
CA THR A 3 -2.91 9.41 14.42
C THR A 3 -1.83 10.40 14.85
N GLU A 4 -2.22 11.46 15.56
CA GLU A 4 -1.34 12.50 16.08
C GLU A 4 -0.38 11.97 17.16
N ASP A 5 -0.75 10.87 17.84
CA ASP A 5 0.12 10.23 18.82
C ASP A 5 1.26 9.43 18.13
N ARG A 6 1.15 9.15 16.82
CA ARG A 6 2.16 8.43 16.00
C ARG A 6 2.98 9.35 15.10
N ILE A 7 2.38 10.42 14.58
CA ILE A 7 3.02 11.36 13.65
C ILE A 7 3.48 12.60 14.41
N LEU A 8 4.72 12.57 14.90
CA LEU A 8 5.28 13.63 15.74
C LEU A 8 5.55 14.93 14.97
N ARG A 9 5.76 14.84 13.65
CA ARG A 9 6.05 15.99 12.79
C ARG A 9 4.75 16.56 12.23
N LYS A 10 4.22 17.59 12.87
CA LYS A 10 2.83 18.09 12.71
C LYS A 10 2.45 18.47 11.27
N ASP A 11 3.37 19.03 10.48
CA ASP A 11 3.14 19.37 9.08
C ASP A 11 2.79 18.15 8.21
N LEU A 12 3.24 16.94 8.58
CA LEU A 12 2.89 15.71 7.86
C LEU A 12 1.46 15.24 8.09
N LEU A 13 0.75 15.74 9.11
CA LEU A 13 -0.67 15.41 9.32
C LEU A 13 -1.52 15.83 8.12
N SER A 14 -1.11 16.89 7.40
CA SER A 14 -1.75 17.35 6.16
C SER A 14 -1.68 16.33 5.00
N LYS A 15 -0.81 15.32 5.10
CA LYS A 15 -0.63 14.27 4.09
C LYS A 15 -1.36 12.98 4.43
N VAL A 16 -2.07 12.93 5.57
CA VAL A 16 -2.89 11.78 5.92
C VAL A 16 -4.09 11.74 4.98
N VAL A 17 -4.19 10.67 4.21
CA VAL A 17 -5.25 10.46 3.22
C VAL A 17 -5.85 9.07 3.37
N THR A 18 -6.96 8.81 2.69
CA THR A 18 -7.58 7.47 2.70
C THR A 18 -6.70 6.47 1.93
N PRO A 19 -6.84 5.15 2.16
CA PRO A 19 -6.13 4.14 1.38
C PRO A 19 -6.43 4.22 -0.12
N GLY A 20 -7.67 4.58 -0.50
CA GLY A 20 -8.06 4.78 -1.88
C GLY A 20 -7.32 5.95 -2.53
N ASP A 21 -7.26 7.09 -1.85
CA ASP A 21 -6.49 8.25 -2.33
C ASP A 21 -5.00 7.94 -2.45
N ALA A 22 -4.44 7.22 -1.47
CA ALA A 22 -3.05 6.76 -1.51
C ALA A 22 -2.79 5.83 -2.70
N ALA A 23 -3.69 4.86 -2.96
CA ALA A 23 -3.55 3.93 -4.07
C ALA A 23 -3.50 4.64 -5.42
N ARG A 24 -4.19 5.78 -5.60
CA ARG A 24 -4.17 6.56 -6.85
C ARG A 24 -2.79 7.10 -7.23
N PHE A 25 -1.85 7.20 -6.28
CA PHE A 25 -0.47 7.58 -6.61
C PHE A 25 0.30 6.48 -7.33
N ILE A 26 -0.12 5.23 -7.19
CA ILE A 26 0.47 4.05 -7.85
C ILE A 26 -0.10 3.95 -9.26
N ARG A 27 0.79 4.02 -10.26
CA ARG A 27 0.41 4.04 -11.68
C ARG A 27 0.94 2.80 -12.38
N ASP A 28 0.34 2.52 -13.54
CA ASP A 28 0.75 1.40 -14.38
C ASP A 28 2.23 1.48 -14.76
N GLY A 29 2.90 0.34 -14.77
CA GLY A 29 4.32 0.21 -15.07
C GLY A 29 5.29 0.59 -13.94
N MET A 30 4.79 1.02 -12.76
CA MET A 30 5.66 1.34 -11.63
C MET A 30 6.28 0.10 -10.98
N THR A 31 7.49 0.27 -10.44
CA THR A 31 8.07 -0.69 -9.48
C THR A 31 7.79 -0.21 -8.06
N LEU A 32 7.14 -1.05 -7.26
CA LEU A 32 6.84 -0.82 -5.86
C LEU A 32 7.79 -1.65 -4.99
N ALA A 33 8.52 -0.98 -4.10
CA ALA A 33 9.25 -1.63 -3.02
C ALA A 33 8.46 -1.48 -1.71
N CYS A 34 8.11 -2.59 -1.10
CA CYS A 34 7.33 -2.64 0.14
C CYS A 34 8.16 -3.26 1.27
N SER A 35 7.96 -2.75 2.49
CA SER A 35 8.45 -3.42 3.69
C SER A 35 7.78 -4.79 3.84
N GLY A 36 8.41 -5.69 4.60
CA GLY A 36 7.82 -6.99 4.88
C GLY A 36 8.84 -8.13 4.84
N PHE A 37 8.77 -9.00 5.84
CA PHE A 37 9.56 -10.23 5.90
C PHE A 37 8.84 -11.24 6.78
N THR A 38 8.65 -12.47 6.29
CA THR A 38 7.95 -13.55 7.03
C THR A 38 6.61 -13.09 7.63
N SER A 39 5.77 -12.49 6.78
CA SER A 39 4.43 -11.98 7.17
C SER A 39 4.42 -10.91 8.28
N CYS A 40 5.55 -10.26 8.55
CA CYS A 40 5.68 -9.17 9.52
C CYS A 40 6.02 -7.85 8.84
N GLY A 41 5.39 -6.75 9.28
CA GLY A 41 5.82 -5.37 8.91
C GLY A 41 5.50 -4.89 7.49
N TYR A 42 4.66 -5.60 6.74
CA TYR A 42 4.23 -5.20 5.39
C TYR A 42 2.99 -4.28 5.39
N PRO A 43 2.84 -3.40 4.39
CA PRO A 43 1.65 -2.55 4.26
C PRO A 43 0.42 -3.40 3.92
N LYS A 44 -0.75 -3.07 4.47
CA LYS A 44 -1.97 -3.88 4.28
C LYS A 44 -3.06 -3.13 3.52
N VAL A 45 -3.49 -1.99 4.07
CA VAL A 45 -4.69 -1.29 3.60
C VAL A 45 -4.56 -0.62 2.22
N VAL A 46 -3.37 -0.14 1.84
CA VAL A 46 -3.15 0.48 0.53
C VAL A 46 -3.08 -0.57 -0.60
N PRO A 47 -2.35 -1.68 -0.44
CA PRO A 47 -2.44 -2.84 -1.36
C PRO A 47 -3.87 -3.31 -1.62
N LEU A 48 -4.68 -3.52 -0.58
CA LEU A 48 -6.08 -3.89 -0.75
C LEU A 48 -6.88 -2.85 -1.55
N ALA A 49 -6.64 -1.55 -1.30
CA ALA A 49 -7.28 -0.48 -2.06
C ALA A 49 -6.83 -0.44 -3.53
N LEU A 50 -5.58 -0.82 -3.82
CA LEU A 50 -5.05 -0.95 -5.18
C LEU A 50 -5.70 -2.13 -5.90
N ALA A 51 -5.83 -3.29 -5.24
CA ALA A 51 -6.51 -4.46 -5.78
C ALA A 51 -7.99 -4.13 -6.11
N GLU A 52 -8.69 -3.47 -5.19
CA GLU A 52 -10.06 -2.98 -5.42
C GLU A 52 -10.17 -1.99 -6.58
N ARG A 53 -9.18 -1.10 -6.74
CA ARG A 53 -9.13 -0.16 -7.87
C ARG A 53 -9.03 -0.92 -9.20
N ALA A 54 -8.16 -1.92 -9.27
CA ALA A 54 -8.02 -2.78 -10.45
C ALA A 54 -9.32 -3.54 -10.75
N ARG A 55 -9.96 -4.12 -9.74
CA ARG A 55 -11.27 -4.80 -9.86
C ARG A 55 -12.39 -3.89 -10.36
N LYS A 56 -12.34 -2.59 -10.05
CA LYS A 56 -13.32 -1.58 -10.50
C LYS A 56 -13.10 -1.05 -11.91
N GLY A 57 -12.19 -1.65 -12.67
CA GLY A 57 -11.99 -1.34 -14.10
C GLY A 57 -10.87 -0.34 -14.38
N ASP A 58 -9.98 -0.09 -13.41
CA ASP A 58 -8.74 0.67 -13.61
C ASP A 58 -7.52 -0.24 -13.32
N PRO A 59 -7.25 -1.22 -14.21
CA PRO A 59 -6.20 -2.22 -13.99
C PRO A 59 -4.82 -1.57 -14.00
N VAL A 60 -3.93 -2.12 -13.16
CA VAL A 60 -2.59 -1.60 -12.93
C VAL A 60 -1.63 -2.76 -12.87
N ARG A 61 -0.62 -2.80 -13.73
CA ARG A 61 0.49 -3.76 -13.63
C ARG A 61 1.67 -3.07 -12.98
N ILE A 62 2.22 -3.70 -11.94
CA ILE A 62 3.38 -3.20 -11.21
C ILE A 62 4.45 -4.30 -11.10
N GLY A 63 5.70 -3.89 -10.92
CA GLY A 63 6.73 -4.78 -10.39
C GLY A 63 6.76 -4.66 -8.88
N LEU A 64 6.54 -5.74 -8.13
CA LEU A 64 6.54 -5.72 -6.66
C LEU A 64 7.85 -6.31 -6.11
N ILE A 65 8.50 -5.58 -5.21
CA ILE A 65 9.71 -5.99 -4.51
C ILE A 65 9.42 -5.94 -3.00
N THR A 66 9.67 -7.04 -2.30
CA THR A 66 9.54 -7.16 -0.84
C THR A 66 10.86 -7.70 -0.26
N GLY A 67 10.97 -7.72 1.08
CA GLY A 67 12.13 -8.31 1.75
C GLY A 67 12.15 -9.84 1.65
N ALA A 68 11.00 -10.48 1.85
CA ALA A 68 10.73 -11.90 1.63
C ALA A 68 9.21 -12.09 1.41
N SER A 69 8.68 -13.28 1.69
CA SER A 69 7.23 -13.48 1.73
C SER A 69 6.57 -12.56 2.76
N VAL A 70 5.39 -12.09 2.40
CA VAL A 70 4.57 -11.20 3.20
C VAL A 70 3.26 -11.91 3.52
N GLY A 71 2.11 -11.26 3.39
CA GLY A 71 0.81 -11.88 3.64
C GLY A 71 -0.13 -11.65 2.46
N GLU A 72 -1.34 -12.18 2.60
CA GLU A 72 -2.38 -12.26 1.57
C GLU A 72 -2.61 -10.91 0.87
N GLU A 73 -2.56 -9.79 1.58
CA GLU A 73 -2.82 -8.45 1.01
C GLU A 73 -1.82 -8.01 -0.07
N LEU A 74 -0.61 -8.60 -0.12
CA LEU A 74 0.37 -8.36 -1.19
C LEU A 74 0.61 -9.61 -2.03
N ASP A 75 0.81 -10.76 -1.38
CA ASP A 75 1.23 -11.98 -2.07
C ASP A 75 0.08 -12.61 -2.88
N GLU A 76 -1.18 -12.35 -2.51
CA GLU A 76 -2.36 -12.91 -3.17
C GLU A 76 -3.20 -11.83 -3.85
N GLU A 77 -3.57 -10.76 -3.14
CA GLU A 77 -4.47 -9.73 -3.65
C GLU A 77 -3.90 -8.87 -4.77
N LEU A 78 -2.56 -8.82 -4.92
CA LEU A 78 -1.87 -8.10 -6.00
C LEU A 78 -1.28 -9.01 -7.09
N ALA A 79 -1.51 -10.32 -6.99
CA ALA A 79 -1.00 -11.31 -7.94
C ALA A 79 -1.81 -11.39 -9.25
#